data_AF-A0A6I1VUI4-F1
#
_entry.id   AF-A0A6I1VUI4-F1
#
_cell.length_a   1.000
_cell.length_b   1.000
_cell.length_c   1.000
_cell.angle_alpha   90.00
_cell.angle_beta   90.00
_cell.angle_gamma   90.00
#
_symmetry.space_group_name_H-M   'P 1'
#
loop_
_entity.id
_entity.type
_entity.pdbx_description
1 polymer ?
#
loop_
_entity_poly.entity_id
_entity_poly.type
_entity_poly.pdbx_seq_one_letter_code
_entity_poly.pdbx_strand_id
1 'polypeptide(L)'
;MASGTQQYFPRQERGCPRSSQGNQRQSPIDVGFDSIQIAQGRYSVAGQMFPEDICLVKDDRSTKDTRLDLVFAKNCVLPTKGKRTVEIAKTIVKGSRDAITIMVVEGPSEKHSSTNKPIGILAITGEQISRDLLRDTEVDLTFEMSESRDLTVSAYLNGTGQEFSQVFKGQARHVDTRLLATEVLQLETKIQTEIEDAQANHNHDGAAKLEKLNDELQSLIVESASLSSDDVTDDRFKLEDKKCKIAQGIFELTASKRIDAAKANYLQVKSDTASMVQESGNDRERHQLKEILAREELHIHSTNPERIDAATSELQRLHFQILARQPDFLVGMFQHLEEIRPTMNDQAQAKQLIDHGRRLVATKNWDDLRDVNGQLWMLVPDTERAEEDVRLYTGIV
;
A
#
# COMPACT_ATOMS: atom_id res chain seq x y z
N MET A 1 -11.28 61.75 -11.61
CA MET A 1 -12.68 61.61 -11.14
C MET A 1 -12.65 61.03 -9.74
N ALA A 2 -13.36 61.70 -8.83
CA ALA A 2 -13.80 61.27 -7.49
C ALA A 2 -12.74 60.85 -6.45
N SER A 3 -12.24 61.87 -5.74
CA SER A 3 -11.85 61.85 -4.32
C SER A 3 -13.07 61.59 -3.41
N GLY A 4 -12.92 60.74 -2.39
CA GLY A 4 -13.95 60.44 -1.39
C GLY A 4 -13.39 60.48 0.03
N THR A 5 -13.67 61.59 0.71
CA THR A 5 -13.34 61.94 2.10
C THR A 5 -14.40 61.38 3.06
N GLN A 6 -14.02 60.77 4.19
CA GLN A 6 -14.89 60.55 5.36
C GLN A 6 -14.08 60.86 6.62
N GLN A 7 -14.22 62.07 7.17
CA GLN A 7 -15.14 62.47 8.25
C GLN A 7 -14.66 62.10 9.67
N TYR A 8 -14.07 63.11 10.31
CA TYR A 8 -13.76 63.22 11.73
C TYR A 8 -15.03 63.41 12.57
N PHE A 9 -15.12 62.74 13.73
CA PHE A 9 -16.00 63.10 14.83
C PHE A 9 -15.16 63.31 16.11
N PRO A 10 -15.22 64.47 16.79
CA PRO A 10 -14.57 64.68 18.08
C PRO A 10 -15.53 64.33 19.22
N ARG A 11 -15.05 63.63 20.25
CA ARG A 11 -15.75 63.54 21.55
C ARG A 11 -14.95 64.28 22.61
N GLN A 12 -15.60 65.33 23.14
CA GLN A 12 -15.16 66.17 24.23
C GLN A 12 -15.00 65.41 25.55
N GLU A 13 -14.01 65.87 26.30
CA GLU A 13 -13.68 65.52 27.68
C GLU A 13 -14.84 65.81 28.66
N ARG A 14 -15.01 64.93 29.65
CA ARG A 14 -15.53 65.31 30.98
C ARG A 14 -14.60 64.67 32.02
N GLY A 15 -13.95 65.51 32.81
CA GLY A 15 -13.05 65.10 33.88
C GLY A 15 -13.76 64.74 35.19
N CYS A 16 -13.03 63.99 36.04
CA CYS A 16 -12.89 64.08 37.51
C CYS A 16 -12.23 62.79 38.04
N PRO A 17 -11.61 62.77 39.23
CA PRO A 17 -10.32 63.36 39.59
C PRO A 17 -9.26 62.30 40.00
N ARG A 18 -8.01 62.75 40.15
CA ARG A 18 -6.84 61.96 40.54
C ARG A 18 -7.00 61.26 41.90
N SER A 19 -6.61 59.99 41.98
CA SER A 19 -6.06 59.36 43.18
C SER A 19 -4.60 58.96 42.92
N SER A 20 -3.73 59.54 43.72
CA SER A 20 -2.28 59.39 43.74
C SER A 20 -1.80 58.02 44.19
N GLN A 21 -0.69 57.57 43.59
CA GLN A 21 0.46 56.81 44.14
C GLN A 21 0.79 55.56 43.32
N GLY A 22 1.99 55.55 42.74
CA GLY A 22 2.53 54.46 41.94
C GLY A 22 3.75 54.93 41.15
N ASN A 23 4.85 55.14 41.87
CA ASN A 23 6.12 55.61 41.38
C ASN A 23 6.84 54.49 40.59
N GLN A 24 7.18 54.72 39.32
CA GLN A 24 8.48 54.37 38.72
C GLN A 24 8.49 54.83 37.25
N ARG A 25 9.33 55.81 36.96
CA ARG A 25 9.63 56.27 35.60
C ARG A 25 10.22 55.10 34.81
N GLN A 26 9.46 54.50 33.91
CA GLN A 26 10.02 53.68 32.85
C GLN A 26 10.66 54.63 31.84
N SER A 27 11.99 54.74 31.90
CA SER A 27 12.76 55.36 30.83
C SER A 27 12.67 54.43 29.61
N PRO A 28 12.11 54.86 28.47
CA PRO A 28 12.14 54.06 27.26
C PRO A 28 13.61 53.88 26.85
N ILE A 29 14.04 52.62 26.74
CA ILE A 29 15.37 52.27 26.24
C ILE A 29 15.32 52.49 24.74
N ASP A 30 16.12 53.45 24.27
CA ASP A 30 16.27 53.73 22.85
C ASP A 30 16.97 52.53 22.18
N VAL A 31 16.20 51.75 21.43
CA VAL A 31 16.65 50.54 20.72
C VAL A 31 17.18 50.84 19.31
N GLY A 32 17.36 52.12 18.93
CA GLY A 32 18.04 52.50 17.69
C GLY A 32 17.28 52.15 16.40
N PHE A 33 16.01 51.76 16.50
CA PHE A 33 15.14 51.51 15.36
C PHE A 33 13.78 52.19 15.60
N ASP A 34 13.48 53.23 14.81
CA ASP A 34 12.23 54.00 14.90
C ASP A 34 10.99 53.28 14.35
N SER A 35 11.18 52.14 13.67
CA SER A 35 10.06 51.32 13.19
C SER A 35 10.46 49.87 12.98
N ILE A 36 9.63 48.95 13.46
CA ILE A 36 9.69 47.53 13.09
C ILE A 36 8.96 47.41 11.76
N GLN A 37 9.71 47.24 10.66
CA GLN A 37 9.13 46.92 9.36
C GLN A 37 9.09 45.40 9.17
N ILE A 38 7.88 44.83 9.11
CA ILE A 38 7.68 43.43 8.73
C ILE A 38 7.79 43.36 7.20
N ALA A 39 8.93 42.90 6.70
CA ALA A 39 9.10 42.62 5.28
C ALA A 39 8.28 41.38 4.88
N GLN A 40 7.00 41.56 4.52
CA GLN A 40 6.24 40.51 3.87
C GLN A 40 6.76 40.33 2.43
N GLY A 41 7.40 39.19 2.14
CA GLY A 41 7.63 38.74 0.77
C GLY A 41 9.06 38.80 0.20
N ARG A 42 10.10 39.06 1.00
CA ARG A 42 11.52 39.00 0.52
C ARG A 42 12.24 37.68 0.77
N TYR A 43 11.70 36.83 1.64
CA TYR A 43 12.18 35.47 1.85
C TYR A 43 11.03 34.54 1.49
N SER A 44 11.14 33.87 0.33
CA SER A 44 10.47 32.59 0.17
C SER A 44 11.14 31.69 1.22
N VAL A 45 10.51 31.55 2.38
CA VAL A 45 10.88 30.50 3.31
C VAL A 45 10.61 29.24 2.52
N ALA A 46 11.67 28.53 2.11
CA ALA A 46 11.53 27.24 1.48
C ALA A 46 10.57 26.43 2.35
N GLY A 47 9.41 26.05 1.78
CA GLY A 47 8.39 25.33 2.53
C GLY A 47 9.02 24.15 3.27
N GLN A 48 8.49 23.83 4.45
CA GLN A 48 9.02 22.70 5.22
C GLN A 48 9.08 21.46 4.33
N MET A 49 10.22 20.78 4.35
CA MET A 49 10.44 19.56 3.61
C MET A 49 9.92 18.35 4.39
N PHE A 50 9.39 17.36 3.68
CA PHE A 50 9.06 16.08 4.31
C PHE A 50 10.32 15.35 4.81
N PRO A 51 10.29 14.85 6.05
CA PRO A 51 11.41 14.07 6.59
C PRO A 51 11.50 12.68 5.93
N GLU A 52 10.35 12.08 5.61
CA GLU A 52 10.24 10.71 5.10
C GLU A 52 9.28 10.62 3.90
N ASP A 53 9.30 9.49 3.22
CA ASP A 53 8.37 9.18 2.13
C ASP A 53 6.94 8.98 2.69
N ILE A 54 5.93 9.39 1.92
CA ILE A 54 4.52 9.07 2.20
C ILE A 54 4.03 8.12 1.14
N CYS A 55 3.55 6.96 1.58
CA CYS A 55 3.12 5.88 0.73
C CYS A 55 1.65 5.52 0.98
N LEU A 56 0.96 5.15 -0.09
CA LEU A 56 -0.35 4.51 -0.06
C LEU A 56 -0.14 3.00 0.03
N VAL A 57 -0.84 2.35 0.95
CA VAL A 57 -0.83 0.88 1.06
C VAL A 57 -1.83 0.31 0.06
N LYS A 58 -1.37 -0.60 -0.79
CA LYS A 58 -2.17 -1.36 -1.76
C LYS A 58 -2.00 -2.85 -1.50
N ASP A 59 -3.02 -3.63 -1.79
CA ASP A 59 -2.95 -5.09 -1.72
C ASP A 59 -2.36 -5.63 -3.03
N ASP A 60 -1.24 -6.36 -2.96
CA ASP A 60 -0.66 -7.03 -4.11
C ASP A 60 -1.17 -8.47 -4.20
N ARG A 61 -2.00 -8.72 -5.22
CA ARG A 61 -2.61 -10.04 -5.47
C ARG A 61 -1.57 -11.13 -5.76
N SER A 62 -0.39 -10.77 -6.26
CA SER A 62 0.64 -11.74 -6.65
C SER A 62 1.43 -12.27 -5.46
N THR A 63 1.68 -11.43 -4.46
CA THR A 63 2.44 -11.80 -3.25
C THR A 63 1.56 -12.14 -2.06
N LYS A 64 0.23 -12.00 -2.18
CA LYS A 64 -0.76 -12.12 -1.09
C LYS A 64 -0.40 -11.23 0.10
N ASP A 65 0.27 -10.12 -0.17
CA ASP A 65 0.78 -9.18 0.83
C ASP A 65 0.52 -7.74 0.40
N THR A 66 0.89 -6.78 1.24
CA THR A 66 0.70 -5.35 0.93
C THR A 66 1.95 -4.75 0.26
N ARG A 67 1.73 -3.88 -0.73
CA ARG A 67 2.74 -3.08 -1.39
C ARG A 67 2.55 -1.60 -1.09
N LEU A 68 3.66 -0.87 -1.03
CA LEU A 68 3.66 0.58 -0.87
C LEU A 68 3.78 1.28 -2.22
N ASP A 69 2.84 2.18 -2.51
CA ASP A 69 2.86 3.08 -3.66
C ASP A 69 3.26 4.49 -3.19
N LEU A 70 4.38 5.01 -3.70
CA LEU A 70 4.93 6.30 -3.31
C LEU A 70 4.01 7.44 -3.78
N VAL A 71 3.41 8.15 -2.84
CA VAL A 71 2.57 9.33 -3.10
C VAL A 71 3.43 10.60 -3.09
N PHE A 72 4.23 10.78 -2.03
CA PHE A 72 5.17 11.90 -1.90
C PHE A 72 6.56 11.39 -1.50
N ALA A 73 7.59 11.83 -2.22
CA ALA A 73 8.97 11.53 -1.86
C ALA A 73 9.44 12.43 -0.71
N LYS A 74 10.40 11.92 0.08
CA LYS A 74 11.15 12.70 1.06
C LYS A 74 11.72 13.97 0.43
N ASN A 75 11.83 15.01 1.23
CA ASN A 75 12.24 16.35 0.81
C ASN A 75 11.30 17.09 -0.15
N CYS A 76 10.08 16.57 -0.40
CA CYS A 76 9.08 17.35 -1.13
C CYS A 76 8.67 18.59 -0.31
N VAL A 77 8.51 19.73 -0.99
CA VAL A 77 8.25 21.04 -0.39
C VAL A 77 6.75 21.22 -0.18
N LEU A 78 6.35 21.64 1.02
CA LEU A 78 4.96 21.94 1.34
C LEU A 78 4.52 23.34 0.86
N PRO A 79 3.24 23.52 0.48
CA PRO A 79 2.17 22.51 0.37
C PRO A 79 2.31 21.68 -0.92
N THR A 80 1.86 20.43 -0.90
CA THR A 80 1.93 19.53 -2.07
C THR A 80 0.61 18.79 -2.30
N LYS A 81 0.35 18.41 -3.55
CA LYS A 81 -0.84 17.67 -3.96
C LYS A 81 -0.45 16.50 -4.85
N GLY A 82 -1.01 15.32 -4.58
CA GLY A 82 -0.80 14.09 -5.31
C GLY A 82 -2.13 13.46 -5.71
N LYS A 83 -2.19 12.83 -6.88
CA LYS A 83 -3.34 12.06 -7.33
C LYS A 83 -2.93 10.64 -7.68
N ARG A 84 -3.75 9.67 -7.30
CA ARG A 84 -3.59 8.26 -7.64
C ARG A 84 -4.94 7.66 -7.96
N THR A 85 -5.01 6.90 -9.05
CA THR A 85 -6.18 6.08 -9.37
C THR A 85 -5.85 4.66 -8.94
N VAL A 86 -6.79 4.03 -8.24
CA VAL A 86 -6.66 2.68 -7.70
C VAL A 86 -7.92 1.87 -7.97
N GLU A 87 -7.82 0.55 -7.94
CA GLU A 87 -8.95 -0.33 -8.25
C GLU A 87 -9.44 -1.04 -6.99
N ILE A 88 -10.76 -1.23 -6.87
CA ILE A 88 -11.34 -1.94 -5.73
C ILE A 88 -11.07 -3.44 -5.86
N ALA A 89 -10.52 -4.04 -4.80
CA ALA A 89 -10.13 -5.44 -4.79
C ALA A 89 -11.32 -6.41 -4.64
N LYS A 90 -12.40 -5.98 -3.96
CA LYS A 90 -13.57 -6.80 -3.61
C LYS A 90 -14.88 -6.06 -3.87
N THR A 91 -15.87 -6.77 -4.41
CA THR A 91 -17.22 -6.22 -4.54
C THR A 91 -17.84 -5.95 -3.17
N ILE A 92 -18.31 -4.72 -2.96
CA ILE A 92 -19.00 -4.29 -1.74
C ILE A 92 -20.46 -4.03 -2.06
N VAL A 93 -21.32 -4.81 -1.41
CA VAL A 93 -22.77 -4.69 -1.55
C VAL A 93 -23.26 -3.55 -0.67
N LYS A 94 -24.22 -2.79 -1.18
CA LYS A 94 -24.88 -1.72 -0.43
C LYS A 94 -25.50 -2.26 0.86
N GLY A 95 -25.21 -1.59 1.97
CA GLY A 95 -25.69 -1.96 3.29
C GLY A 95 -25.00 -3.18 3.90
N SER A 96 -23.93 -3.69 3.29
CA SER A 96 -23.07 -4.69 3.93
C SER A 96 -22.14 -4.04 4.96
N ARG A 97 -21.59 -4.87 5.85
CA ARG A 97 -20.55 -4.48 6.80
C ARG A 97 -19.14 -4.47 6.20
N ASP A 98 -19.01 -4.80 4.91
CA ASP A 98 -17.71 -4.73 4.23
C ASP A 98 -17.30 -3.26 4.10
N ALA A 99 -15.99 -3.02 4.19
CA ALA A 99 -15.41 -1.68 4.12
C ALA A 99 -14.17 -1.67 3.22
N ILE A 100 -13.98 -0.57 2.52
CA ILE A 100 -12.72 -0.22 1.85
C ILE A 100 -11.90 0.60 2.83
N THR A 101 -10.64 0.23 3.03
CA THR A 101 -9.74 0.90 3.96
C THR A 101 -8.58 1.52 3.21
N ILE A 102 -8.61 2.83 3.00
CA ILE A 102 -7.50 3.58 2.41
C ILE A 102 -6.52 3.93 3.52
N MET A 103 -5.37 3.25 3.54
CA MET A 103 -4.33 3.46 4.55
C MET A 103 -3.13 4.19 3.95
N VAL A 104 -2.74 5.29 4.59
CA VAL A 104 -1.57 6.09 4.22
C VAL A 104 -0.53 5.97 5.32
N VAL A 105 0.71 5.64 4.95
CA VAL A 105 1.83 5.42 5.86
C VAL A 105 3.01 6.36 5.56
N GLU A 106 3.73 6.75 6.60
CA GLU A 106 4.98 7.49 6.57
C GLU A 106 6.16 6.52 6.79
N GLY A 107 7.09 6.51 5.85
CA GLY A 107 8.31 5.71 5.93
C GLY A 107 8.79 5.25 4.56
N PRO A 108 9.97 4.62 4.51
CA PRO A 108 10.61 4.21 3.25
C PRO A 108 9.72 3.30 2.41
N SER A 109 9.60 3.63 1.13
CA SER A 109 8.79 2.90 0.15
C SER A 109 9.26 1.46 -0.12
N GLU A 110 10.53 1.15 0.14
CA GLU A 110 11.11 -0.19 -0.06
C GLU A 110 10.86 -1.16 1.11
N LYS A 111 10.27 -0.69 2.21
CA LYS A 111 9.96 -1.55 3.37
C LYS A 111 8.50 -2.00 3.37
N HIS A 112 8.22 -3.06 4.12
CA HIS A 112 6.84 -3.56 4.28
C HIS A 112 5.95 -2.54 5.00
N SER A 113 4.66 -2.47 4.65
CA SER A 113 3.69 -1.50 5.19
C SER A 113 3.64 -1.46 6.72
N SER A 114 3.72 -2.63 7.37
CA SER A 114 3.72 -2.78 8.85
C SER A 114 4.93 -2.17 9.56
N THR A 115 6.00 -1.86 8.83
CA THR A 115 7.20 -1.20 9.38
C THR A 115 7.09 0.32 9.37
N ASN A 116 6.14 0.86 8.60
CA ASN A 116 5.92 2.28 8.41
C ASN A 116 4.78 2.78 9.30
N LYS A 117 4.79 4.09 9.58
CA LYS A 117 3.87 4.70 10.55
C LYS A 117 2.58 5.11 9.85
N PRO A 118 1.40 4.61 10.25
CA PRO A 118 0.15 5.08 9.64
C PRO A 118 -0.12 6.54 10.02
N ILE A 119 -0.33 7.38 9.00
CA ILE A 119 -0.70 8.80 9.15
C ILE A 119 -2.22 8.96 9.12
N GLY A 120 -2.89 8.20 8.27
CA GLY A 120 -4.33 8.32 8.04
C GLY A 120 -4.94 7.03 7.54
N ILE A 121 -6.10 6.70 8.09
CA ILE A 121 -6.91 5.54 7.70
C ILE A 121 -8.31 6.07 7.40
N LEU A 122 -8.71 6.01 6.14
CA LEU A 122 -10.05 6.36 5.68
C LEU A 122 -10.80 5.05 5.39
N ALA A 123 -11.74 4.69 6.26
CA ALA A 123 -12.59 3.51 6.09
C ALA A 123 -13.96 3.93 5.52
N ILE A 124 -14.33 3.36 4.38
CA ILE A 124 -15.60 3.60 3.68
C ILE A 124 -16.41 2.31 3.73
N THR A 125 -17.53 2.30 4.47
CA THR A 125 -18.36 1.10 4.67
C THR A 125 -19.46 0.97 3.61
N GLY A 126 -19.91 -0.26 3.34
CA GLY A 126 -21.06 -0.58 2.47
C GLY A 126 -22.35 0.17 2.82
N GLU A 127 -22.53 0.55 4.09
CA GLU A 127 -23.66 1.35 4.57
C GLU A 127 -23.64 2.80 4.06
N GLN A 128 -22.45 3.37 3.79
CA GLN A 128 -22.27 4.75 3.34
C GLN A 128 -22.41 4.89 1.82
N ILE A 129 -22.42 3.76 1.10
CA ILE A 129 -22.39 3.73 -0.36
C ILE A 129 -23.82 3.70 -0.91
N SER A 130 -24.06 4.50 -1.96
CA SER A 130 -25.39 4.67 -2.56
C SER A 130 -25.86 3.49 -3.41
N ARG A 131 -24.92 2.71 -3.96
CA ARG A 131 -25.12 1.55 -4.85
C ARG A 131 -23.99 0.53 -4.66
N ASP A 132 -24.17 -0.69 -5.17
CA ASP A 132 -23.12 -1.70 -5.08
C ASP A 132 -21.84 -1.24 -5.80
N LEU A 133 -20.70 -1.35 -5.13
CA LEU A 133 -19.38 -1.15 -5.71
C LEU A 133 -18.88 -2.50 -6.20
N LEU A 134 -18.76 -2.63 -7.52
CA LEU A 134 -18.19 -3.82 -8.11
C LEU A 134 -16.66 -3.79 -7.97
N ARG A 135 -16.07 -4.98 -7.87
CA ARG A 135 -14.62 -5.17 -8.02
C ARG A 135 -14.11 -4.51 -9.32
N ASP A 136 -12.87 -4.05 -9.30
CA ASP A 136 -12.16 -3.36 -10.39
C ASP A 136 -12.81 -2.02 -10.81
N THR A 137 -13.73 -1.50 -9.99
CA THR A 137 -14.17 -0.11 -10.11
C THR A 137 -13.02 0.81 -9.73
N GLU A 138 -12.75 1.80 -10.56
CA GLU A 138 -11.73 2.81 -10.30
C GLU A 138 -12.15 3.78 -9.17
N VAL A 139 -11.19 4.11 -8.32
CA VAL A 139 -11.30 5.09 -7.25
C VAL A 139 -10.19 6.11 -7.44
N ASP A 140 -10.58 7.37 -7.59
CA ASP A 140 -9.65 8.48 -7.72
C ASP A 140 -9.34 9.03 -6.33
N LEU A 141 -8.11 8.81 -5.88
CA LEU A 141 -7.57 9.30 -4.63
C LEU A 141 -6.80 10.60 -4.87
N THR A 142 -7.16 11.64 -4.13
CA THR A 142 -6.44 12.91 -4.06
C THR A 142 -5.87 13.07 -2.65
N PHE A 143 -4.56 13.26 -2.58
CA PHE A 143 -3.82 13.50 -1.35
C PHE A 143 -3.34 14.94 -1.37
N GLU A 144 -3.68 15.72 -0.35
CA GLU A 144 -3.20 17.09 -0.19
C GLU A 144 -2.52 17.23 1.15
N MET A 145 -1.31 17.80 1.19
CA MET A 145 -0.63 18.14 2.43
C MET A 145 -0.53 19.66 2.57
N SER A 146 -1.02 20.17 3.70
CA SER A 146 -0.92 21.60 4.04
C SER A 146 0.47 21.98 4.53
N GLU A 147 0.79 23.28 4.58
CA GLU A 147 2.01 23.79 5.20
C GLU A 147 2.13 23.42 6.69
N SER A 148 1.00 23.17 7.36
CA SER A 148 0.93 22.74 8.75
C SER A 148 1.05 21.22 8.95
N ARG A 149 1.33 20.47 7.88
CA ARG A 149 1.39 18.99 7.87
C ARG A 149 0.06 18.31 8.18
N ASP A 150 -1.04 18.91 7.74
CA ASP A 150 -2.35 18.24 7.76
C ASP A 150 -2.53 17.49 6.43
N LEU A 151 -2.74 16.18 6.52
CA LEU A 151 -2.99 15.31 5.37
C LEU A 151 -4.50 15.29 5.10
N THR A 152 -4.91 15.71 3.92
CA THR A 152 -6.27 15.54 3.42
C THR A 152 -6.28 14.40 2.41
N VAL A 153 -7.09 13.38 2.68
CA VAL A 153 -7.32 12.26 1.76
C VAL A 153 -8.74 12.38 1.24
N SER A 154 -8.88 12.51 -0.07
CA SER A 154 -10.17 12.55 -0.74
C SER A 154 -10.26 11.38 -1.71
N ALA A 155 -11.31 10.58 -1.59
CA ALA A 155 -11.57 9.40 -2.41
C ALA A 155 -12.87 9.60 -3.19
N TYR A 156 -12.74 9.68 -4.51
CA TYR A 156 -13.86 9.76 -5.42
C TYR A 156 -14.13 8.38 -6.03
N LEU A 157 -15.29 7.82 -5.75
CA LEU A 157 -15.70 6.51 -6.24
C LEU A 157 -16.37 6.66 -7.62
N ASN A 158 -15.69 6.26 -8.70
CA ASN A 158 -16.23 6.41 -10.06
C ASN A 158 -17.53 5.61 -10.27
N GLY A 159 -17.64 4.44 -9.63
CA GLY A 159 -18.84 3.59 -9.73
C GLY A 159 -20.10 4.23 -9.15
N THR A 160 -19.98 4.99 -8.05
CA THR A 160 -21.13 5.55 -7.33
C THR A 160 -21.32 7.05 -7.53
N GLY A 161 -20.26 7.76 -7.94
CA GLY A 161 -20.20 9.23 -8.03
C GLY A 161 -20.11 9.92 -6.68
N GLN A 162 -19.73 9.20 -5.62
CA GLN A 162 -19.60 9.75 -4.26
C GLN A 162 -18.16 10.14 -3.96
N GLU A 163 -18.00 11.24 -3.25
CA GLU A 163 -16.71 11.72 -2.76
C GLU A 163 -16.68 11.61 -1.23
N PHE A 164 -15.63 10.99 -0.71
CA PHE A 164 -15.34 10.91 0.71
C PHE A 164 -14.05 11.66 0.97
N SER A 165 -14.07 12.67 1.84
CA SER A 165 -12.88 13.42 2.20
C SER A 165 -12.69 13.44 3.71
N GLN A 166 -11.48 13.11 4.16
CA GLN A 166 -11.11 13.14 5.56
C GLN A 166 -9.78 13.88 5.74
N VAL A 167 -9.77 14.79 6.72
CA VAL A 167 -8.59 15.56 7.10
C VAL A 167 -7.97 14.95 8.34
N PHE A 168 -6.77 14.43 8.20
CA PHE A 168 -5.94 13.91 9.26
C PHE A 168 -4.96 15.01 9.70
N LYS A 169 -5.19 15.55 10.90
CA LYS A 169 -4.27 16.52 11.50
C LYS A 169 -3.04 15.78 11.97
N GLY A 170 -1.84 16.17 11.54
CA GLY A 170 -0.58 15.44 11.77
C GLY A 170 -0.20 15.17 13.24
N GLN A 171 -0.97 15.68 14.21
CA GLN A 171 -0.81 15.40 15.65
C GLN A 171 -1.81 14.36 16.19
N ALA A 172 -2.97 14.18 15.58
CA ALA A 172 -3.99 13.23 16.01
C ALA A 172 -3.87 11.96 15.18
N ARG A 173 -2.92 11.11 15.54
CA ARG A 173 -2.78 9.76 14.98
C ARG A 173 -4.09 9.00 15.23
N HIS A 174 -4.62 8.34 14.21
CA HIS A 174 -5.79 7.48 14.35
C HIS A 174 -5.32 6.02 14.40
N VAL A 175 -5.37 5.43 15.60
CA VAL A 175 -5.04 4.02 15.81
C VAL A 175 -6.30 3.30 16.26
N ASP A 176 -6.83 2.43 15.40
CA ASP A 176 -7.90 1.52 15.78
C ASP A 176 -7.30 0.38 16.61
N THR A 177 -7.76 0.22 17.85
CA THR A 177 -7.27 -0.81 18.77
C THR A 177 -7.54 -2.23 18.28
N ARG A 178 -8.61 -2.44 17.51
CA ARG A 178 -8.95 -3.75 16.95
C ARG A 178 -8.01 -4.14 15.82
N LEU A 179 -7.69 -3.19 14.95
CA LEU A 179 -6.71 -3.40 13.89
C LEU A 179 -5.34 -3.66 14.50
N LEU A 180 -4.92 -2.85 15.50
CA LEU A 180 -3.66 -3.04 16.19
C LEU A 180 -3.53 -4.44 16.81
N ALA A 181 -4.55 -4.91 17.53
CA ALA A 181 -4.53 -6.24 18.14
C ALA A 181 -4.42 -7.36 17.09
N THR A 182 -5.12 -7.21 15.97
CA THR A 182 -5.08 -8.18 14.87
C THR A 182 -3.70 -8.20 14.21
N GLU A 183 -3.12 -7.03 13.94
CA GLU A 183 -1.80 -6.90 13.33
C GLU A 183 -0.69 -7.44 14.25
N VAL A 184 -0.78 -7.23 15.56
CA VAL A 184 0.19 -7.74 16.54
C VAL A 184 0.17 -9.27 16.56
N LEU A 185 -1.01 -9.90 16.56
CA LEU A 185 -1.13 -11.37 16.50
C LEU A 185 -0.59 -11.94 15.17
N GLN A 186 -0.81 -11.23 14.07
CA GLN A 186 -0.23 -11.62 12.78
C GLN A 186 1.29 -11.51 12.77
N LEU A 187 1.83 -10.46 13.40
CA LEU A 187 3.27 -10.27 13.53
C LEU A 187 3.89 -11.38 14.40
N GLU A 188 3.19 -11.83 15.45
CA GLU A 188 3.61 -12.95 16.29
C GLU A 188 3.66 -14.26 15.50
N THR A 189 2.63 -14.52 14.69
CA THR A 189 2.62 -15.72 13.83
C THR A 189 3.79 -15.68 12.84
N LYS A 190 4.05 -14.52 12.21
CA LYS A 190 5.16 -14.34 11.25
C LYS A 190 6.53 -14.49 11.92
N ILE A 191 6.73 -13.93 13.12
CA ILE A 191 8.03 -14.05 13.79
C ILE A 191 8.31 -15.49 14.24
N GLN A 192 7.27 -16.20 14.69
CA GLN A 192 7.41 -17.60 15.09
C GLN A 192 7.82 -18.49 13.93
N THR A 193 7.19 -18.32 12.75
CA THR A 193 7.59 -19.05 11.54
C THR A 193 9.02 -18.72 11.11
N GLU A 194 9.45 -17.46 11.24
CA GLU A 194 10.81 -17.06 10.91
C GLU A 194 11.85 -17.63 11.90
N ILE A 195 11.50 -17.78 13.18
CA ILE A 195 12.35 -18.45 14.18
C ILE A 195 12.53 -19.92 13.82
N GLU A 196 11.44 -20.63 13.52
CA GLU A 196 11.47 -22.05 13.14
C GLU A 196 12.35 -22.26 11.89
N ASP A 197 12.17 -21.42 10.88
CA ASP A 197 13.00 -21.44 9.67
C ASP A 197 14.46 -21.12 9.94
N ALA A 198 14.75 -20.14 10.81
CA ALA A 198 16.11 -19.77 11.17
C ALA A 198 16.83 -20.91 11.90
N GLN A 199 16.11 -21.63 12.77
CA GLN A 199 16.60 -22.82 13.44
C GLN A 199 16.85 -23.98 12.46
N ALA A 200 15.93 -24.21 11.51
CA ALA A 200 16.08 -25.22 10.47
C ALA A 200 17.29 -24.96 9.55
N ASN A 201 17.58 -23.69 9.26
CA ASN A 201 18.72 -23.28 8.44
C ASN A 201 20.04 -23.12 9.24
N HIS A 202 20.09 -23.59 10.49
CA HIS A 202 21.26 -23.46 11.39
C HIS A 202 21.73 -22.01 11.62
N ASN A 203 20.88 -21.02 11.40
CA ASN A 203 21.16 -19.62 11.67
C ASN A 203 20.84 -19.27 13.13
N HIS A 204 21.66 -19.79 14.05
CA HIS A 204 21.45 -19.65 15.49
C HIS A 204 21.54 -18.19 15.99
N ASP A 205 22.36 -17.33 15.35
CA ASP A 205 22.47 -15.91 15.72
C ASP A 205 21.23 -15.11 15.26
N GLY A 206 20.68 -15.43 14.08
CA GLY A 206 19.41 -14.86 13.62
C GLY A 206 18.23 -15.28 14.50
N ALA A 207 18.12 -16.58 14.81
CA ALA A 207 17.08 -17.12 15.67
C ALA A 207 17.08 -16.47 17.07
N ALA A 208 18.25 -16.33 17.71
CA ALA A 208 18.36 -15.70 19.02
C ALA A 208 17.97 -14.21 19.04
N LYS A 209 18.15 -13.49 17.92
CA LYS A 209 17.71 -12.09 17.80
C LYS A 209 16.20 -12.00 17.56
N LEU A 210 15.64 -12.92 16.77
CA LEU A 210 14.20 -13.01 16.55
C LEU A 210 13.46 -13.43 17.82
N GLU A 211 14.00 -14.36 18.61
CA GLU A 211 13.43 -14.75 19.91
C GLU A 211 13.33 -13.56 20.88
N LYS A 212 14.36 -12.71 20.95
CA LYS A 212 14.31 -11.48 21.77
C LYS A 212 13.19 -10.52 21.32
N LEU A 213 13.02 -10.35 20.01
CA LEU A 213 11.95 -9.54 19.47
C LEU A 213 10.57 -10.17 19.71
N ASN A 214 10.49 -11.50 19.76
CA ASN A 214 9.26 -12.21 20.10
C ASN A 214 8.87 -11.99 21.57
N ASP A 215 9.85 -12.02 22.49
CA ASP A 215 9.61 -11.70 23.90
C ASP A 215 9.10 -10.26 24.08
N GLU A 216 9.70 -9.30 23.36
CA GLU A 216 9.22 -7.91 23.32
C GLU A 216 7.79 -7.82 22.75
N LEU A 217 7.48 -8.61 21.72
CA LEU A 217 6.15 -8.65 21.12
C LEU A 217 5.09 -9.28 22.03
N GLN A 218 5.44 -10.35 22.76
CA GLN A 218 4.54 -10.95 23.75
C GLN A 218 4.25 -9.99 24.90
N SER A 219 5.25 -9.21 25.33
CA SER A 219 5.04 -8.15 26.31
C SER A 219 4.06 -7.08 25.80
N LEU A 220 4.14 -6.72 24.51
CA LEU A 220 3.20 -5.83 23.84
C LEU A 220 1.80 -6.40 23.73
N ILE A 221 1.65 -7.70 23.48
CA ILE A 221 0.34 -8.36 23.43
C ILE A 221 -0.35 -8.22 24.79
N VAL A 222 0.36 -8.50 25.89
CA VAL A 222 -0.16 -8.35 27.25
C VAL A 222 -0.50 -6.89 27.57
N GLU A 223 0.38 -5.94 27.21
CA GLU A 223 0.11 -4.50 27.36
C GLU A 223 -1.13 -4.08 26.54
N SER A 224 -1.28 -4.57 25.31
CA SER A 224 -2.40 -4.24 24.43
C SER A 224 -3.73 -4.84 24.88
N ALA A 225 -3.72 -6.05 25.45
CA ALA A 225 -4.89 -6.71 26.00
C ALA A 225 -5.37 -6.05 27.30
N SER A 226 -4.49 -5.33 27.99
CA SER A 226 -4.82 -4.57 29.20
C SER A 226 -5.44 -3.19 28.92
N LEU A 227 -5.40 -2.72 27.67
CA LEU A 227 -5.99 -1.44 27.27
C LEU A 227 -7.49 -1.56 27.00
N SER A 228 -8.25 -0.63 27.55
CA SER A 228 -9.68 -0.47 27.24
C SER A 228 -9.89 0.10 25.84
N SER A 229 -10.97 -0.31 25.16
CA SER A 229 -11.36 0.22 23.84
C SER A 229 -11.67 1.73 23.86
N ASP A 230 -11.85 2.34 25.04
CA ASP A 230 -12.14 3.77 25.23
C ASP A 230 -10.94 4.62 25.68
N ASP A 231 -9.77 4.03 25.93
CA ASP A 231 -8.59 4.78 26.39
C ASP A 231 -8.00 5.68 25.28
N VAL A 232 -8.31 6.97 25.30
CA VAL A 232 -7.76 8.00 24.37
C VAL A 232 -6.30 8.38 24.73
N THR A 233 -5.61 7.54 25.49
CA THR A 233 -4.30 7.83 26.08
C THR A 233 -3.14 7.61 25.10
N ASP A 234 -2.07 8.40 25.29
CA ASP A 234 -0.80 8.33 24.54
C ASP A 234 -0.17 6.93 24.50
N ASP A 235 -0.61 6.03 25.37
CA ASP A 235 -0.11 4.66 25.46
C ASP A 235 -0.44 3.84 24.21
N ARG A 236 -1.55 4.12 23.51
CA ARG A 236 -1.84 3.50 22.20
C ARG A 236 -0.77 3.83 21.16
N PHE A 237 -0.33 5.08 21.11
CA PHE A 237 0.71 5.52 20.18
C PHE A 237 2.07 4.92 20.53
N LYS A 238 2.36 4.74 21.83
CA LYS A 238 3.59 4.05 22.27
C LYS A 238 3.59 2.59 21.85
N LEU A 239 2.47 1.88 21.98
CA LEU A 239 2.37 0.48 21.55
C LEU A 239 2.54 0.35 20.04
N GLU A 240 1.93 1.25 19.26
CA GLU A 240 2.11 1.27 17.82
C GLU A 240 3.56 1.59 17.42
N ASP A 241 4.19 2.59 18.04
CA ASP A 241 5.59 2.91 17.79
C ASP A 241 6.52 1.73 18.15
N LYS A 242 6.22 1.00 19.25
CA LYS A 242 6.93 -0.23 19.62
C LYS A 242 6.69 -1.36 18.60
N LYS A 243 5.44 -1.57 18.15
CA LYS A 243 5.11 -2.53 17.08
C LYS A 243 5.92 -2.25 15.81
N CYS A 244 5.94 -0.98 15.37
CA CYS A 244 6.68 -0.57 14.19
C CYS A 244 8.19 -0.87 14.34
N LYS A 245 8.77 -0.62 15.53
CA LYS A 245 10.18 -0.94 15.81
C LYS A 245 10.46 -2.44 15.75
N ILE A 246 9.59 -3.27 16.34
CA ILE A 246 9.73 -4.73 16.28
C ILE A 246 9.61 -5.20 14.83
N ALA A 247 8.61 -4.72 14.10
CA ALA A 247 8.44 -5.04 12.68
C ALA A 247 9.67 -4.63 11.84
N GLN A 248 10.25 -3.46 12.11
CA GLN A 248 11.51 -3.02 11.48
C GLN A 248 12.68 -3.95 11.82
N GLY A 249 12.82 -4.35 13.09
CA GLY A 249 13.85 -5.29 13.53
C GLY A 249 13.72 -6.65 12.84
N ILE A 250 12.51 -7.20 12.75
CA ILE A 250 12.24 -8.45 12.02
C ILE A 250 12.60 -8.28 10.55
N PHE A 251 12.18 -7.19 9.91
CA PHE A 251 12.46 -6.93 8.50
C PHE A 251 13.97 -6.84 8.22
N GLU A 252 14.73 -6.19 9.09
CA GLU A 252 16.18 -6.06 8.94
C GLU A 252 16.91 -7.39 9.15
N LEU A 253 16.46 -8.21 10.11
CA LEU A 253 17.03 -9.54 10.37
C LEU A 253 16.71 -10.55 9.26
N THR A 254 15.57 -10.39 8.58
CA THR A 254 15.12 -11.27 7.49
C THR A 254 15.49 -10.75 6.09
N ALA A 255 16.02 -9.54 5.96
CA ALA A 255 16.34 -8.92 4.67
C ALA A 255 17.32 -9.75 3.84
N SER A 256 18.38 -10.30 4.46
CA SER A 256 19.35 -11.16 3.77
C SER A 256 18.70 -12.44 3.24
N LYS A 257 17.92 -13.14 4.09
CA LYS A 257 17.16 -14.34 3.72
C LYS A 257 16.24 -14.07 2.53
N ARG A 258 15.54 -12.93 2.52
CA ARG A 258 14.65 -12.55 1.40
C ARG A 258 15.41 -12.34 0.10
N ILE A 259 16.56 -11.67 0.14
CA ILE A 259 17.43 -11.49 -1.03
C ILE A 259 17.90 -12.86 -1.53
N ASP A 260 18.33 -13.74 -0.65
CA ASP A 260 18.82 -15.07 -1.01
C ASP A 260 17.70 -15.95 -1.58
N ALA A 261 16.50 -15.91 -0.99
CA ALA A 261 15.32 -16.60 -1.50
C ALA A 261 14.89 -16.07 -2.89
N ALA A 262 14.86 -14.74 -3.08
CA ALA A 262 14.55 -14.11 -4.36
C ALA A 262 15.57 -14.52 -5.44
N LYS A 263 16.87 -14.58 -5.10
CA LYS A 263 17.93 -15.07 -5.99
C LYS A 263 17.76 -16.55 -6.33
N ALA A 264 17.47 -17.39 -5.34
CA ALA A 264 17.25 -18.82 -5.57
C ALA A 264 16.06 -19.05 -6.50
N ASN A 265 14.94 -18.35 -6.28
CA ASN A 265 13.77 -18.40 -7.15
C ASN A 265 14.11 -17.94 -8.57
N TYR A 266 14.80 -16.80 -8.71
CA TYR A 266 15.24 -16.29 -10.02
C TYR A 266 16.10 -17.32 -10.77
N LEU A 267 17.07 -17.96 -10.10
CA LEU A 267 17.93 -18.97 -10.71
C LEU A 267 17.15 -20.21 -11.15
N GLN A 268 16.17 -20.64 -10.36
CA GLN A 268 15.29 -21.75 -10.70
C GLN A 268 14.44 -21.43 -11.94
N VAL A 269 13.70 -20.32 -11.91
CA VAL A 269 12.87 -19.85 -13.04
C VAL A 269 13.73 -19.64 -14.29
N LYS A 270 14.95 -19.11 -14.14
CA LYS A 270 15.90 -18.97 -15.26
C LYS A 270 16.25 -20.32 -15.88
N SER A 271 16.58 -21.33 -15.06
CA SER A 271 16.90 -22.67 -15.55
C SER A 271 15.72 -23.28 -16.30
N ASP A 272 14.52 -23.15 -15.75
CA ASP A 272 13.29 -23.70 -16.33
C ASP A 272 12.93 -22.98 -17.64
N THR A 273 13.03 -21.65 -17.67
CA THR A 273 12.77 -20.82 -18.86
C THR A 273 13.82 -21.07 -19.94
N ALA A 274 15.09 -21.22 -19.59
CA ALA A 274 16.16 -21.51 -20.56
C ALA A 274 15.96 -22.87 -21.23
N SER A 275 15.62 -23.90 -20.44
CA SER A 275 15.30 -25.24 -20.94
C SER A 275 14.10 -25.20 -21.89
N MET A 276 13.03 -24.51 -21.48
CA MET A 276 11.81 -24.33 -22.28
C MET A 276 12.06 -23.60 -23.61
N VAL A 277 12.86 -22.53 -23.59
CA VAL A 277 13.25 -21.77 -24.80
C VAL A 277 14.13 -22.61 -25.74
N GLN A 278 14.97 -23.48 -25.20
CA GLN A 278 15.80 -24.37 -26.00
C GLN A 278 14.96 -25.43 -26.73
N GLU A 279 14.01 -26.04 -26.04
CA GLU A 279 13.15 -27.11 -26.56
C GLU A 279 12.06 -26.60 -27.50
N SER A 280 11.38 -25.50 -27.12
CA SER A 280 10.12 -25.05 -27.76
C SER A 280 10.11 -23.56 -28.14
N GLY A 281 11.19 -22.82 -27.90
CA GLY A 281 11.27 -21.39 -28.16
C GLY A 281 11.58 -21.02 -29.62
N ASN A 282 10.95 -19.95 -30.11
CA ASN A 282 11.23 -19.36 -31.42
C ASN A 282 12.41 -18.36 -31.37
N ASP A 283 12.86 -17.86 -32.52
CA ASP A 283 14.00 -16.92 -32.59
C ASP A 283 13.75 -15.62 -31.81
N ARG A 284 12.50 -15.14 -31.76
CA ARG A 284 12.13 -13.94 -31.00
C ARG A 284 12.28 -14.14 -29.50
N GLU A 285 11.81 -15.27 -28.96
CA GLU A 285 11.90 -15.61 -27.53
C GLU A 285 13.34 -15.90 -27.12
N ARG A 286 14.13 -16.53 -28.00
CA ARG A 286 15.57 -16.70 -27.80
C ARG A 286 16.29 -15.35 -27.71
N HIS A 287 15.89 -14.38 -28.52
CA HIS A 287 16.40 -13.01 -28.42
C HIS A 287 15.94 -12.32 -27.13
N GLN A 288 14.66 -12.43 -26.77
CA GLN A 288 14.14 -11.85 -25.52
C GLN A 288 14.83 -12.43 -24.28
N LEU A 289 15.03 -13.75 -24.22
CA LEU A 289 15.78 -14.39 -23.13
C LEU A 289 17.20 -13.83 -23.04
N LYS A 290 17.90 -13.67 -24.17
CA LYS A 290 19.25 -13.08 -24.18
C LYS A 290 19.26 -11.64 -23.68
N GLU A 291 18.26 -10.83 -24.02
CA GLU A 291 18.15 -9.45 -23.51
C GLU A 291 17.92 -9.41 -22.00
N ILE A 292 17.08 -10.29 -21.47
CA ILE A 292 16.82 -10.40 -20.02
C ILE A 292 18.11 -10.84 -19.31
N LEU A 293 18.78 -11.88 -19.82
CA LEU A 293 20.04 -12.37 -19.25
C LEU A 293 21.18 -11.35 -19.34
N ALA A 294 21.21 -10.51 -20.37
CA ALA A 294 22.21 -9.44 -20.47
C ALA A 294 22.06 -8.38 -19.37
N ARG A 295 20.88 -8.24 -18.75
CA ARG A 295 20.62 -7.33 -17.64
C ARG A 295 20.75 -8.01 -16.27
N GLU A 296 20.93 -9.33 -16.24
CA GLU A 296 20.94 -10.15 -15.02
C GLU A 296 21.94 -9.67 -13.97
N GLU A 297 23.16 -9.29 -14.37
CA GLU A 297 24.19 -8.80 -13.44
C GLU A 297 23.72 -7.56 -12.67
N LEU A 298 22.88 -6.71 -13.27
CA LEU A 298 22.33 -5.53 -12.60
C LEU A 298 21.30 -5.89 -11.52
N HIS A 299 20.61 -7.03 -11.66
CA HIS A 299 19.57 -7.47 -10.75
C HIS A 299 20.13 -8.35 -9.63
N ILE A 300 21.00 -9.33 -9.95
CA ILE A 300 21.59 -10.26 -8.96
C ILE A 300 22.51 -9.54 -7.97
N HIS A 301 23.22 -8.50 -8.42
CA HIS A 301 24.05 -7.68 -7.54
C HIS A 301 23.26 -6.58 -6.82
N SER A 302 21.96 -6.43 -7.12
CA SER A 302 21.14 -5.46 -6.41
C SER A 302 20.84 -5.92 -4.98
N THR A 303 20.84 -4.96 -4.05
CA THR A 303 20.46 -5.18 -2.64
C THR A 303 18.94 -5.13 -2.45
N ASN A 304 18.16 -4.91 -3.52
CA ASN A 304 16.71 -4.72 -3.44
C ASN A 304 15.99 -5.97 -3.98
N PRO A 305 15.32 -6.77 -3.12
CA PRO A 305 14.56 -7.96 -3.52
C PRO A 305 13.51 -7.70 -4.60
N GLU A 306 12.81 -6.55 -4.56
CA GLU A 306 11.74 -6.25 -5.51
C GLU A 306 12.25 -6.14 -6.95
N ARG A 307 13.50 -5.68 -7.12
CA ARG A 307 14.13 -5.62 -8.45
C ARG A 307 14.46 -7.01 -8.99
N ILE A 308 14.75 -7.96 -8.10
CA ILE A 308 14.98 -9.36 -8.46
C ILE A 308 13.63 -9.99 -8.82
N ASP A 309 12.60 -9.77 -8.01
CA ASP A 309 11.24 -10.30 -8.25
C ASP A 309 10.62 -9.76 -9.56
N ALA A 310 10.86 -8.49 -9.89
CA ALA A 310 10.44 -7.92 -11.16
C ALA A 310 11.12 -8.62 -12.36
N ALA A 311 12.42 -8.91 -12.26
CA ALA A 311 13.15 -9.66 -13.29
C ALA A 311 12.68 -11.13 -13.36
N THR A 312 12.40 -11.76 -12.21
CA THR A 312 11.80 -13.10 -12.14
C THR A 312 10.44 -13.13 -12.84
N SER A 313 9.60 -12.12 -12.61
CA SER A 313 8.28 -12.00 -13.25
C SER A 313 8.39 -11.84 -14.77
N GLU A 314 9.40 -11.13 -15.26
CA GLU A 314 9.68 -11.01 -16.69
C GLU A 314 10.05 -12.37 -17.33
N LEU A 315 10.88 -13.17 -16.65
CA LEU A 315 11.20 -14.55 -17.05
C LEU A 315 9.96 -15.46 -17.02
N GLN A 316 9.17 -15.41 -15.95
CA GLN A 316 7.93 -16.19 -15.82
C GLN A 316 6.94 -15.86 -16.94
N ARG A 317 6.81 -14.57 -17.30
CA ARG A 317 5.96 -14.16 -18.41
C ARG A 317 6.43 -14.75 -19.73
N LEU A 318 7.74 -14.77 -19.99
CA LEU A 318 8.32 -15.41 -21.18
C LEU A 318 8.07 -16.93 -21.16
N HIS A 319 8.29 -17.57 -20.01
CA HIS A 319 8.03 -18.99 -19.81
C HIS A 319 6.57 -19.34 -20.13
N PHE A 320 5.62 -18.58 -19.57
CA PHE A 320 4.20 -18.79 -19.79
C PHE A 320 3.79 -18.54 -21.25
N GLN A 321 4.38 -17.55 -21.94
CA GLN A 321 4.14 -17.34 -23.37
C GLN A 321 4.52 -18.55 -24.22
N ILE A 322 5.58 -19.27 -23.84
CA ILE A 322 6.00 -20.48 -24.55
C ILE A 322 5.05 -21.64 -24.22
N LEU A 323 4.74 -21.85 -22.94
CA LEU A 323 3.77 -22.86 -22.49
C LEU A 323 2.40 -22.68 -23.13
N ALA A 324 1.90 -21.45 -23.25
CA ALA A 324 0.59 -21.13 -23.81
C ALA A 324 0.42 -21.47 -25.31
N ARG A 325 1.48 -21.98 -25.97
CA ARG A 325 1.44 -22.50 -27.33
C ARG A 325 1.65 -24.02 -27.41
N GLN A 326 2.06 -24.64 -26.30
CA GLN A 326 2.29 -26.08 -26.27
C GLN A 326 0.95 -26.82 -26.23
N PRO A 327 0.72 -27.79 -27.13
CA PRO A 327 -0.52 -28.57 -27.15
C PRO A 327 -0.82 -29.25 -25.82
N ASP A 328 0.19 -29.83 -25.17
CA ASP A 328 0.01 -30.57 -23.91
C ASP A 328 -0.45 -29.65 -22.78
N PHE A 329 0.09 -28.44 -22.70
CA PHE A 329 -0.33 -27.43 -21.74
C PHE A 329 -1.77 -26.96 -22.01
N LEU A 330 -2.13 -26.70 -23.27
CA LEU A 330 -3.48 -26.28 -23.66
C LEU A 330 -4.54 -27.36 -23.35
N VAL A 331 -4.20 -28.63 -23.56
CA VAL A 331 -5.06 -29.77 -23.22
C VAL A 331 -5.17 -29.93 -21.70
N GLY A 332 -4.06 -29.83 -20.95
CA GLY A 332 -4.07 -29.90 -19.50
C GLY A 332 -4.89 -28.77 -18.86
N MET A 333 -4.72 -27.54 -19.35
CA MET A 333 -5.52 -26.38 -18.91
C MET A 333 -7.02 -26.59 -19.21
N PHE A 334 -7.36 -27.12 -20.39
CA PHE A 334 -8.74 -27.42 -20.75
C PHE A 334 -9.35 -28.49 -19.84
N GLN A 335 -8.60 -29.56 -19.52
CA GLN A 335 -9.04 -30.61 -18.59
C GLN A 335 -9.30 -30.05 -17.19
N HIS A 336 -8.40 -29.21 -16.69
CA HIS A 336 -8.59 -28.54 -15.41
C HIS A 336 -9.85 -27.65 -15.39
N LEU A 337 -10.05 -26.85 -16.45
CA LEU A 337 -11.25 -26.01 -16.63
C LEU A 337 -12.55 -26.83 -16.71
N GLU A 338 -12.49 -28.04 -17.28
CA GLU A 338 -13.60 -28.97 -17.34
C GLU A 338 -13.96 -29.53 -15.95
N GLU A 339 -12.96 -29.80 -15.11
CA GLU A 339 -13.15 -30.27 -13.73
C GLU A 339 -13.78 -29.20 -12.83
N ILE A 340 -13.31 -27.96 -12.91
CA ILE A 340 -13.84 -26.83 -12.14
C ILE A 340 -15.10 -26.21 -12.77
N ARG A 341 -15.64 -26.79 -13.85
CA ARG A 341 -16.89 -26.33 -14.47
C ARG A 341 -18.01 -26.03 -13.46
N PRO A 342 -18.30 -26.87 -12.43
CA PRO A 342 -19.44 -26.65 -11.53
C PRO A 342 -19.40 -25.32 -10.78
N THR A 343 -18.22 -24.72 -10.68
CA THR A 343 -18.02 -23.50 -9.92
C THR A 343 -18.26 -22.26 -10.78
N MET A 344 -18.15 -22.37 -12.11
CA MET A 344 -18.32 -21.27 -13.06
C MET A 344 -19.66 -20.53 -12.91
N ASN A 345 -19.60 -19.19 -13.07
CA ASN A 345 -20.76 -18.30 -12.92
C ASN A 345 -21.88 -18.61 -13.95
N ASP A 346 -21.52 -18.85 -15.21
CA ASP A 346 -22.46 -19.21 -16.27
C ASP A 346 -22.29 -20.68 -16.71
N GLN A 347 -23.13 -21.54 -16.14
CA GLN A 347 -23.13 -22.98 -16.41
C GLN A 347 -23.57 -23.34 -17.84
N ALA A 348 -24.37 -22.50 -18.49
CA ALA A 348 -24.86 -22.74 -19.84
C ALA A 348 -23.78 -22.40 -20.87
N GLN A 349 -23.14 -21.23 -20.71
CA GLN A 349 -22.02 -20.82 -21.55
C GLN A 349 -20.80 -21.75 -21.35
N ALA A 350 -20.49 -22.11 -20.10
CA ALA A 350 -19.41 -23.06 -19.80
C ALA A 350 -19.61 -24.41 -20.50
N LYS A 351 -20.85 -24.94 -20.52
CA LYS A 351 -21.15 -26.20 -21.20
C LYS A 351 -20.92 -26.09 -22.71
N GLN A 352 -21.36 -25.00 -23.34
CA GLN A 352 -21.16 -24.78 -24.78
C GLN A 352 -19.67 -24.69 -25.13
N LEU A 353 -18.90 -23.97 -24.32
CA LEU A 353 -17.45 -23.81 -24.50
C LEU A 353 -16.69 -25.13 -24.28
N ILE A 354 -17.09 -25.94 -23.29
CA ILE A 354 -16.50 -27.27 -23.08
C ILE A 354 -16.82 -28.22 -24.25
N ASP A 355 -18.05 -28.25 -24.72
CA ASP A 355 -18.41 -29.08 -25.87
C ASP A 355 -17.69 -28.61 -27.15
N HIS A 356 -17.43 -27.31 -27.29
CA HIS A 356 -16.60 -26.76 -28.36
C HIS A 356 -15.12 -27.16 -28.19
N GLY A 357 -14.55 -26.97 -26.99
CA GLY A 357 -13.16 -27.32 -26.68
C GLY A 357 -12.85 -28.81 -26.88
N ARG A 358 -13.75 -29.72 -26.48
CA ARG A 358 -13.60 -31.16 -26.75
C ARG A 358 -13.49 -31.48 -28.24
N ARG A 359 -14.23 -30.76 -29.11
CA ARG A 359 -14.11 -30.91 -30.57
C ARG A 359 -12.78 -30.37 -31.07
N LEU A 360 -12.34 -29.22 -30.56
CA LEU A 360 -11.07 -28.61 -30.94
C LEU A 360 -9.87 -29.51 -30.58
N VAL A 361 -9.89 -30.15 -29.41
CA VAL A 361 -8.91 -31.16 -29.00
C VAL A 361 -8.92 -32.36 -29.96
N ALA A 362 -10.10 -32.86 -30.34
CA ALA A 362 -10.22 -33.98 -31.29
C ALA A 362 -9.70 -33.62 -32.70
N THR A 363 -9.91 -32.38 -33.14
CA THR A 363 -9.43 -31.86 -34.44
C THR A 363 -7.99 -31.32 -34.40
N LYS A 364 -7.35 -31.32 -33.22
CA LYS A 364 -6.00 -30.75 -32.98
C LYS A 364 -5.86 -29.28 -33.40
N ASN A 365 -6.92 -28.50 -33.18
CA ASN A 365 -6.91 -27.06 -33.47
C ASN A 365 -6.57 -26.29 -32.18
N TRP A 366 -5.28 -25.99 -32.01
CA TRP A 366 -4.73 -25.47 -30.76
C TRP A 366 -4.93 -23.97 -30.57
N ASP A 367 -4.93 -23.19 -31.66
CA ASP A 367 -5.12 -21.75 -31.60
C ASP A 367 -6.54 -21.42 -31.09
N ASP A 368 -7.55 -22.08 -31.64
CA ASP A 368 -8.94 -21.91 -31.20
C ASP A 368 -9.15 -22.49 -29.79
N LEU A 369 -8.44 -23.57 -29.42
CA LEU A 369 -8.50 -24.15 -28.08
C LEU A 369 -7.98 -23.17 -27.02
N ARG A 370 -6.92 -22.42 -27.33
CA ARG A 370 -6.40 -21.36 -26.45
C ARG A 370 -7.45 -20.29 -26.21
N ASP A 371 -8.14 -19.86 -27.25
CA ASP A 371 -9.18 -18.83 -27.13
C ASP A 371 -10.38 -19.33 -26.31
N VAL A 372 -10.77 -20.60 -26.49
CA VAL A 372 -11.80 -21.26 -25.66
C VAL A 372 -11.35 -21.38 -24.21
N ASN A 373 -10.10 -21.75 -23.94
CA ASN A 373 -9.55 -21.79 -22.59
C ASN A 373 -9.58 -20.41 -21.93
N GLY A 374 -9.25 -19.35 -22.67
CA GLY A 374 -9.36 -17.97 -22.18
C GLY A 374 -10.81 -17.61 -21.82
N GLN A 375 -11.78 -17.96 -22.66
CA GLN A 375 -13.19 -17.70 -22.40
C GLN A 375 -13.73 -18.51 -21.22
N LEU A 376 -13.34 -19.78 -21.09
CA LEU A 376 -13.68 -20.62 -19.93
C LEU A 376 -13.07 -20.08 -18.64
N TRP A 377 -11.81 -19.66 -18.69
CA TRP A 377 -11.16 -18.98 -17.57
C TRP A 377 -11.94 -17.74 -17.16
N MET A 378 -12.44 -16.96 -18.13
CA MET A 378 -13.33 -15.80 -17.91
C MET A 378 -14.74 -16.14 -17.34
N LEU A 379 -15.08 -17.42 -17.16
CA LEU A 379 -16.30 -17.85 -16.46
C LEU A 379 -16.09 -18.39 -15.04
N VAL A 380 -14.85 -18.77 -14.68
CA VAL A 380 -14.50 -19.17 -13.31
C VAL A 380 -14.79 -18.02 -12.35
N PRO A 381 -15.47 -18.23 -11.20
CA PRO A 381 -15.73 -17.13 -10.28
C PRO A 381 -14.42 -16.58 -9.74
N ASP A 382 -14.42 -15.28 -9.52
CA ASP A 382 -13.30 -14.54 -8.96
C ASP A 382 -12.83 -15.03 -7.60
N THR A 383 -13.69 -15.71 -6.84
CA THR A 383 -13.39 -16.35 -5.56
C THR A 383 -12.54 -17.61 -5.70
N GLU A 384 -12.53 -18.25 -6.87
CA GLU A 384 -11.72 -19.44 -7.17
C GLU A 384 -10.58 -19.17 -8.15
N ARG A 385 -10.66 -18.10 -8.95
CA ARG A 385 -9.49 -17.59 -9.72
C ARG A 385 -8.41 -17.04 -8.80
N ALA A 386 -8.80 -16.51 -7.66
CA ALA A 386 -7.89 -16.26 -6.56
C ALA A 386 -7.63 -17.61 -5.89
N GLU A 387 -6.41 -18.13 -5.99
CA GLU A 387 -5.96 -19.14 -5.03
C GLU A 387 -6.28 -18.61 -3.62
N GLU A 388 -7.16 -19.31 -2.91
CA GLU A 388 -7.45 -19.22 -1.47
C GLU A 388 -7.38 -17.82 -0.87
N ASP A 389 -8.55 -17.25 -0.53
CA ASP A 389 -8.69 -16.19 0.47
C ASP A 389 -7.52 -15.20 0.47
N VAL A 390 -7.40 -14.40 -0.60
CA VAL A 390 -6.52 -13.22 -0.55
C VAL A 390 -7.05 -12.38 0.59
N ARG A 391 -6.36 -12.41 1.73
CA ARG A 391 -6.61 -11.54 2.87
C ARG A 391 -6.28 -10.13 2.41
N LEU A 392 -7.28 -9.47 1.84
CA LEU A 392 -7.22 -8.07 1.46
C LEU A 392 -7.15 -7.25 2.75
N TYR A 393 -6.01 -6.59 2.98
CA TYR A 393 -5.80 -5.76 4.16
C TYR A 393 -6.41 -4.38 3.98
N THR A 394 -6.45 -3.87 2.75
CA THR A 394 -6.96 -2.53 2.41
C THR A 394 -8.20 -2.58 1.52
N GLY A 395 -8.38 -3.66 0.74
CA GLY A 395 -9.49 -3.79 -0.21
C GLY A 395 -9.26 -2.99 -1.50
N ILE A 396 -8.02 -2.57 -1.77
CA ILE A 396 -7.61 -1.77 -2.93
C ILE A 396 -6.36 -2.40 -3.55
N VAL A 397 -6.29 -2.47 -4.89
CA VAL A 397 -5.14 -3.01 -5.66
C VAL A 397 -4.45 -1.92 -6.47
#